data_AF-A0A7Y5GY20-F1
#
_entry.id   AF-A0A7Y5GY20-F1
#
_cell.length_a   1.000
_cell.length_b   1.000
_cell.length_c   1.000
_cell.angle_alpha   90.00
_cell.angle_beta   90.00
_cell.angle_gamma   90.00
#
_symmetry.space_group_name_H-M   'P 1'
#
loop_
_entity.id
_entity.type
_entity.pdbx_description
1 polymer ?
#
loop_
_entity_poly.entity_id
_entity_poly.type
_entity_poly.pdbx_seq_one_letter_code
_entity_poly.pdbx_strand_id
1 'polypeptide(L)'
;MAMMFPRKLGLAAWIYVGLFFFGVACGRPHSDDIISPVPSPTGQGGEFGSGSDSGGGVVQEPDFGLGNVDNGFADAVAGGGANDGDAAPEADDSKSADDTSAYLDTTSDGGSDTVEPDAVGDLDVADGGGCQPNCADKQCGGDGCGGTCGQCGAGSSCAAGKCILDISYCVQECDSAKDCASSQSPGPYDASHYKCVDNGCEYLGCQSHLECTELYAGLPALCDDTAIGMPLCALACTTPADCVFAGDGGAYDVDNYSCDAGICRYVGCHTDKECLSSLPDTEAGCDLSLQIPLCKSECQTNKDCAQTHSAYDADNYVCENGLCTYIGCHTDDECDGLGAGPWVCRKWKVPGN
;
A
#
# COMPACT_ATOMS: atom_id res chain seq x y z
N MET A 1 63.34 22.09 -1.02
CA MET A 1 62.08 22.32 -1.75
C MET A 1 61.19 21.10 -1.47
N ALA A 2 60.06 21.34 -0.80
CA ALA A 2 59.08 20.38 -0.26
C ALA A 2 58.31 19.64 -1.39
N MET A 3 58.12 18.32 -1.32
CA MET A 3 57.03 17.50 -0.73
C MET A 3 55.73 17.34 -1.57
N MET A 4 55.29 16.07 -1.60
CA MET A 4 53.91 15.52 -1.56
C MET A 4 53.12 15.16 -2.85
N PHE A 5 53.01 13.84 -3.06
CA PHE A 5 51.85 13.03 -3.51
C PHE A 5 50.76 12.94 -2.39
N PRO A 6 49.61 12.21 -2.48
CA PRO A 6 48.82 11.61 -3.61
C PRO A 6 47.25 11.67 -3.47
N ARG A 7 46.53 11.14 -4.50
CA ARG A 7 45.27 10.31 -4.51
C ARG A 7 43.94 10.77 -3.85
N LYS A 8 42.82 10.57 -4.58
CA LYS A 8 41.53 9.87 -4.20
C LYS A 8 40.63 9.84 -5.46
N LEU A 9 40.25 8.70 -6.07
CA LEU A 9 39.18 7.73 -5.70
C LEU A 9 37.83 8.41 -5.40
N GLY A 10 36.94 8.44 -6.40
CA GLY A 10 35.52 8.75 -6.23
C GLY A 10 34.72 7.45 -6.36
N LEU A 11 34.20 6.95 -5.23
CA LEU A 11 33.25 5.85 -5.17
C LEU A 11 31.91 6.32 -5.73
N ALA A 12 31.33 5.55 -6.65
CA ALA A 12 29.91 5.57 -6.95
C ALA A 12 29.20 4.82 -5.81
N ALA A 13 28.49 5.56 -4.96
CA ALA A 13 27.55 4.98 -4.00
C ALA A 13 26.21 4.82 -4.72
N TRP A 14 25.84 3.57 -5.01
CA TRP A 14 24.47 3.20 -5.35
C TRP A 14 23.65 3.26 -4.06
N ILE A 15 22.76 4.25 -3.95
CA ILE A 15 21.75 4.33 -2.90
C ILE A 15 20.41 4.07 -3.60
N TYR A 16 19.89 2.86 -3.43
CA TYR A 16 18.50 2.53 -3.75
C TYR A 16 17.62 3.24 -2.72
N VAL A 17 16.87 4.26 -3.15
CA VAL A 17 15.76 4.84 -2.37
C VAL A 17 14.49 4.19 -2.92
N GLY A 18 14.06 3.11 -2.28
CA GLY A 18 12.69 2.62 -2.42
C GLY A 18 11.81 3.33 -1.40
N LEU A 19 10.78 4.05 -1.85
CA LEU A 19 9.75 4.62 -0.98
C LEU A 19 8.38 4.05 -1.38
N PHE A 20 7.90 3.16 -0.51
CA PHE A 20 6.52 2.92 -0.09
C PHE A 20 5.46 2.50 -1.13
N PHE A 21 5.45 1.19 -1.41
CA PHE A 21 4.23 0.41 -1.15
C PHE A 21 4.21 0.05 0.35
N PHE A 22 3.06 0.10 1.00
CA PHE A 22 2.91 -0.44 2.36
C PHE A 22 3.30 -1.93 2.33
N GLY A 23 4.48 -2.23 2.88
CA GLY A 23 5.08 -3.56 2.91
C GLY A 23 6.40 -3.47 3.64
N VAL A 24 6.39 -3.86 4.91
CA VAL A 24 7.55 -3.77 5.81
C VAL A 24 8.61 -4.78 5.36
N ALA A 25 9.60 -4.30 4.60
CA ALA A 25 10.81 -5.05 4.32
C ALA A 25 11.80 -4.85 5.47
N CYS A 26 11.69 -5.67 6.52
CA CYS A 26 12.74 -5.81 7.53
C CYS A 26 13.97 -6.48 6.89
N GLY A 27 15.07 -5.73 6.76
CA GLY A 27 16.38 -6.29 6.41
C GLY A 27 16.87 -7.29 7.45
N ARG A 28 17.32 -8.47 6.99
CA ARG A 28 17.96 -9.50 7.82
C ARG A 28 19.28 -8.98 8.41
N PRO A 29 19.58 -9.21 9.70
CA PRO A 29 20.91 -8.94 10.25
C PRO A 29 21.89 -10.07 9.86
N HIS A 30 23.06 -9.66 9.35
CA HIS A 30 24.25 -10.50 9.33
C HIS A 30 24.74 -10.75 10.77
N SER A 31 24.99 -12.01 11.08
CA SER A 31 25.66 -12.45 12.30
C SER A 31 27.15 -12.20 12.20
N ASP A 32 27.68 -11.28 13.00
CA ASP A 32 29.12 -11.15 13.22
C ASP A 32 29.53 -11.81 14.52
N ASP A 33 30.53 -12.69 14.38
CA ASP A 33 31.14 -13.51 15.40
C ASP A 33 31.80 -12.69 16.52
N ILE A 34 31.59 -13.23 17.72
CA ILE A 34 32.21 -12.82 18.98
C ILE A 34 33.72 -13.09 18.91
N ILE A 35 34.54 -12.02 18.90
CA ILE A 35 35.95 -12.12 19.32
C ILE A 35 36.09 -11.47 20.69
N SER A 36 36.25 -12.32 21.71
CA SER A 36 36.68 -11.91 23.05
C SER A 36 38.18 -11.59 23.08
N PRO A 37 38.63 -10.65 23.92
CA PRO A 37 40.03 -10.26 24.02
C PRO A 37 40.81 -11.19 24.96
N VAL A 38 42.01 -11.61 24.58
CA VAL A 38 42.98 -12.27 25.47
C VAL A 38 44.06 -11.27 25.87
N PRO A 39 44.43 -11.16 27.16
CA PRO A 39 45.47 -10.25 27.63
C PRO A 39 46.88 -10.86 27.49
N SER A 40 47.86 -10.02 27.17
CA SER A 40 49.28 -10.25 27.46
C SER A 40 49.52 -10.04 28.97
N PRO A 41 50.45 -10.76 29.64
CA PRO A 41 51.89 -10.49 29.45
C PRO A 41 52.89 -11.65 29.71
N THR A 42 54.15 -11.33 29.38
CA THR A 42 55.44 -11.80 29.95
C THR A 42 55.95 -13.23 29.70
N GLY A 43 57.16 -13.31 29.12
CA GLY A 43 58.26 -14.06 29.75
C GLY A 43 58.97 -15.14 28.92
N GLN A 44 60.22 -14.82 28.54
CA GLN A 44 61.42 -15.69 28.51
C GLN A 44 61.52 -16.92 27.58
N GLY A 45 62.52 -16.88 26.68
CA GLY A 45 63.68 -17.79 26.71
C GLY A 45 63.70 -19.06 25.84
N GLY A 46 64.82 -19.25 25.13
CA GLY A 46 65.34 -20.54 24.61
C GLY A 46 64.88 -20.91 23.19
N GLU A 47 65.74 -20.85 22.16
CA GLU A 47 66.79 -21.80 21.74
C GLU A 47 66.34 -22.89 20.73
N PHE A 48 67.04 -22.90 19.59
CA PHE A 48 67.36 -23.98 18.63
C PHE A 48 66.28 -24.92 18.06
N GLY A 49 66.31 -25.08 16.73
CA GLY A 49 65.88 -26.33 16.08
C GLY A 49 65.45 -26.23 14.63
N SER A 50 66.37 -26.50 13.72
CA SER A 50 66.22 -26.64 12.26
C SER A 50 65.25 -27.78 11.85
N GLY A 51 64.56 -27.62 10.72
CA GLY A 51 63.87 -28.76 10.08
C GLY A 51 62.92 -28.38 8.95
N SER A 52 63.44 -28.44 7.72
CA SER A 52 62.72 -28.46 6.44
C SER A 52 61.83 -29.70 6.30
N ASP A 53 60.58 -29.58 5.81
CA ASP A 53 60.19 -29.94 4.43
C ASP A 53 58.66 -29.96 4.18
N SER A 54 58.29 -29.45 3.00
CA SER A 54 57.24 -29.95 2.10
C SER A 54 55.75 -30.06 2.54
N GLY A 55 54.95 -29.05 2.15
CA GLY A 55 53.49 -29.13 2.11
C GLY A 55 52.86 -27.94 1.38
N GLY A 56 52.97 -27.91 0.05
CA GLY A 56 52.39 -26.87 -0.80
C GLY A 56 50.88 -26.96 -0.89
N GLY A 57 50.17 -26.16 -0.09
CA GLY A 57 48.75 -25.85 -0.27
C GLY A 57 48.61 -24.52 -1.02
N VAL A 58 48.20 -24.59 -2.28
CA VAL A 58 47.78 -23.43 -3.07
C VAL A 58 46.43 -22.99 -2.53
N VAL A 59 46.36 -21.79 -1.95
CA VAL A 59 45.10 -21.11 -1.62
C VAL A 59 44.49 -20.68 -2.95
N GLN A 60 43.37 -21.30 -3.32
CA GLN A 60 42.53 -20.85 -4.43
C GLN A 60 41.72 -19.64 -3.97
N GLU A 61 41.92 -18.50 -4.64
CA GLU A 61 40.94 -17.44 -4.70
C GLU A 61 39.77 -17.91 -5.57
N PRO A 62 38.50 -17.71 -5.18
CA PRO A 62 37.40 -17.73 -6.13
C PRO A 62 37.11 -16.32 -6.65
N ASP A 63 37.41 -16.19 -7.94
CA ASP A 63 36.83 -15.31 -8.94
C ASP A 63 35.40 -14.84 -8.63
N PHE A 64 35.17 -13.53 -8.64
CA PHE A 64 33.83 -12.92 -8.62
C PHE A 64 33.28 -12.85 -10.04
N GLY A 65 32.51 -13.87 -10.42
CA GLY A 65 31.66 -13.86 -11.61
C GLY A 65 30.28 -13.26 -11.30
N LEU A 66 29.90 -12.23 -12.05
CA LEU A 66 28.58 -11.62 -12.06
C LEU A 66 27.53 -12.63 -12.55
N GLY A 67 26.54 -12.93 -11.71
CA GLY A 67 25.38 -13.76 -12.06
C GLY A 67 24.19 -12.91 -12.47
N ASN A 68 23.99 -12.78 -13.78
CA ASN A 68 22.69 -12.50 -14.40
C ASN A 68 21.72 -13.65 -14.08
N VAL A 69 20.47 -13.33 -13.77
CA VAL A 69 19.33 -14.25 -13.94
C VAL A 69 18.20 -13.52 -14.65
N ASP A 70 18.27 -13.57 -15.98
CA ASP A 70 17.08 -13.62 -16.85
C ASP A 70 16.47 -15.04 -16.76
N ASN A 71 15.13 -15.13 -16.87
CA ASN A 71 14.36 -16.11 -17.65
C ASN A 71 12.88 -16.02 -17.18
N GLY A 72 11.86 -15.86 -18.01
CA GLY A 72 11.75 -16.07 -19.46
C GLY A 72 10.39 -16.75 -19.74
N PHE A 73 9.62 -16.17 -20.65
CA PHE A 73 8.29 -16.61 -21.10
C PHE A 73 8.38 -17.21 -22.54
N ALA A 74 7.45 -18.15 -22.86
CA ALA A 74 7.04 -18.67 -24.19
C ALA A 74 8.00 -19.62 -24.98
N ASP A 75 7.62 -20.63 -25.78
CA ASP A 75 6.36 -21.29 -26.21
C ASP A 75 6.70 -22.53 -27.11
N ALA A 76 5.70 -23.36 -27.45
CA ALA A 76 5.51 -24.23 -28.63
C ALA A 76 5.64 -25.78 -28.55
N VAL A 77 4.47 -26.43 -28.45
CA VAL A 77 3.85 -27.48 -29.32
C VAL A 77 4.74 -28.50 -30.09
N ALA A 78 4.57 -29.81 -29.84
CA ALA A 78 4.05 -30.83 -30.80
C ALA A 78 4.20 -32.31 -30.32
N GLY A 79 3.09 -33.08 -30.43
CA GLY A 79 3.02 -34.56 -30.53
C GLY A 79 2.95 -35.30 -29.19
N GLY A 80 1.99 -36.19 -28.88
CA GLY A 80 1.01 -36.95 -29.67
C GLY A 80 0.93 -38.35 -29.02
N GLY A 81 -0.26 -38.82 -28.66
CA GLY A 81 -0.43 -40.18 -28.12
C GLY A 81 -1.74 -40.38 -27.36
N ALA A 82 -2.68 -41.05 -28.03
CA ALA A 82 -3.99 -41.46 -27.55
C ALA A 82 -3.93 -42.46 -26.38
N ASN A 83 -5.00 -42.53 -25.56
CA ASN A 83 -5.89 -43.69 -25.55
C ASN A 83 -7.16 -43.46 -24.71
N ASP A 84 -8.21 -44.04 -25.26
CA ASP A 84 -9.61 -44.19 -24.86
C ASP A 84 -9.85 -44.74 -23.44
N GLY A 85 -11.07 -44.55 -22.93
CA GLY A 85 -11.56 -45.35 -21.80
C GLY A 85 -12.85 -44.84 -21.16
N ASP A 86 -13.98 -45.23 -21.75
CA ASP A 86 -15.36 -45.08 -21.29
C ASP A 86 -15.63 -45.44 -19.82
N ALA A 87 -16.63 -44.79 -19.20
CA ALA A 87 -17.83 -45.45 -18.65
C ALA A 87 -18.68 -44.50 -17.77
N ALA A 88 -19.79 -44.01 -18.33
CA ALA A 88 -21.09 -44.00 -17.64
C ALA A 88 -21.71 -45.42 -17.83
N PRO A 89 -22.77 -45.91 -17.14
CA PRO A 89 -24.03 -45.15 -16.97
C PRO A 89 -24.97 -45.54 -15.78
N GLU A 90 -26.14 -44.88 -15.77
CA GLU A 90 -27.49 -45.21 -15.20
C GLU A 90 -27.72 -45.09 -13.68
N ALA A 91 -28.55 -44.15 -13.21
CA ALA A 91 -30.03 -44.11 -13.14
C ALA A 91 -30.59 -44.83 -11.89
N ASP A 92 -31.38 -44.16 -11.06
CA ASP A 92 -32.86 -44.30 -11.03
C ASP A 92 -33.53 -43.65 -9.79
N ASP A 93 -34.67 -43.04 -10.10
CA ASP A 93 -35.93 -42.83 -9.38
C ASP A 93 -36.11 -42.37 -7.91
N SER A 94 -36.92 -41.30 -7.84
CA SER A 94 -38.17 -41.17 -7.05
C SER A 94 -38.10 -40.71 -5.57
N LYS A 95 -38.65 -39.51 -5.30
CA LYS A 95 -40.04 -39.36 -4.81
C LYS A 95 -40.43 -37.89 -4.52
N SER A 96 -41.58 -37.55 -5.11
CA SER A 96 -42.43 -36.39 -4.85
C SER A 96 -43.35 -36.65 -3.64
N ALA A 97 -43.45 -35.68 -2.74
CA ALA A 97 -44.59 -35.37 -1.88
C ALA A 97 -44.38 -33.91 -1.43
N ASP A 98 -45.12 -32.93 -1.95
CA ASP A 98 -46.47 -32.54 -1.51
C ASP A 98 -46.45 -32.00 -0.08
N ASP A 99 -46.30 -30.68 0.06
CA ASP A 99 -46.73 -29.96 1.26
C ASP A 99 -47.37 -28.63 0.85
N THR A 100 -48.70 -28.68 0.78
CA THR A 100 -49.59 -27.57 0.49
C THR A 100 -49.85 -26.81 1.78
N SER A 101 -49.09 -25.72 1.99
CA SER A 101 -49.38 -24.76 3.05
C SER A 101 -50.55 -23.86 2.64
N ALA A 102 -51.72 -24.15 3.23
CA ALA A 102 -52.87 -23.28 3.25
C ALA A 102 -52.57 -22.04 4.12
N TYR A 103 -52.61 -20.84 3.52
CA TYR A 103 -52.80 -19.60 4.28
C TYR A 103 -54.05 -18.89 3.75
N LEU A 104 -55.02 -18.79 4.64
CA LEU A 104 -56.32 -18.15 4.47
C LEU A 104 -56.13 -16.63 4.35
N ASP A 105 -56.56 -16.05 3.24
CA ASP A 105 -56.83 -14.62 3.14
C ASP A 105 -58.35 -14.40 3.13
N THR A 106 -58.84 -13.89 4.25
CA THR A 106 -60.20 -13.39 4.41
C THR A 106 -60.11 -11.94 4.85
N THR A 107 -60.37 -11.01 3.94
CA THR A 107 -61.36 -9.92 4.13
C THR A 107 -61.60 -9.18 2.82
N SER A 108 -62.66 -9.62 2.13
CA SER A 108 -63.42 -8.81 1.19
C SER A 108 -64.53 -8.13 1.98
N ASP A 109 -64.45 -6.81 2.16
CA ASP A 109 -65.61 -5.98 2.49
C ASP A 109 -65.74 -4.86 1.46
N GLY A 110 -66.66 -5.08 0.52
CA GLY A 110 -67.22 -4.05 -0.33
C GLY A 110 -68.26 -3.24 0.45
N GLY A 111 -67.96 -1.98 0.69
CA GLY A 111 -68.90 -0.99 1.20
C GLY A 111 -69.05 0.14 0.20
N SER A 112 -70.05 0.00 -0.67
CA SER A 112 -70.59 1.07 -1.51
C SER A 112 -71.26 2.10 -0.61
N ASP A 113 -70.75 3.33 -0.57
CA ASP A 113 -71.58 4.46 -0.17
C ASP A 113 -71.31 5.72 -1.00
N THR A 114 -72.39 6.47 -1.11
CA THR A 114 -72.78 7.33 -2.20
C THR A 114 -72.08 8.68 -2.26
N VAL A 115 -72.02 9.22 -3.48
CA VAL A 115 -71.41 10.49 -3.87
C VAL A 115 -72.24 11.67 -3.36
N GLU A 116 -71.62 12.63 -2.67
CA GLU A 116 -72.06 14.03 -2.69
C GLU A 116 -70.89 14.93 -3.16
N PRO A 117 -71.11 15.78 -4.18
CA PRO A 117 -70.15 16.76 -4.65
C PRO A 117 -70.32 18.10 -3.91
N ASP A 118 -69.26 18.91 -3.92
CA ASP A 118 -69.18 20.34 -3.54
C ASP A 118 -68.44 20.64 -2.23
N ALA A 119 -67.11 20.74 -2.33
CA ALA A 119 -66.34 21.83 -1.73
C ALA A 119 -64.93 21.86 -2.35
N VAL A 120 -64.79 22.61 -3.43
CA VAL A 120 -63.51 23.11 -3.93
C VAL A 120 -62.92 24.03 -2.87
N GLY A 121 -61.98 23.52 -2.09
CA GLY A 121 -61.25 24.28 -1.09
C GLY A 121 -59.81 23.84 -1.08
N ASP A 122 -58.98 24.59 -1.82
CA ASP A 122 -57.53 24.69 -1.69
C ASP A 122 -56.83 23.40 -1.27
N LEU A 123 -56.66 22.49 -2.24
CA LEU A 123 -55.40 21.77 -2.25
C LEU A 123 -54.35 22.80 -2.65
N ASP A 124 -53.76 23.41 -1.62
CA ASP A 124 -52.43 23.98 -1.67
C ASP A 124 -51.55 22.96 -2.40
N VAL A 125 -51.46 23.11 -3.72
CA VAL A 125 -50.30 22.72 -4.49
C VAL A 125 -49.22 23.54 -3.84
N ALA A 126 -48.62 22.96 -2.79
CA ALA A 126 -47.45 23.48 -2.14
C ALA A 126 -46.51 23.82 -3.26
N ASP A 127 -46.40 25.14 -3.45
CA ASP A 127 -45.61 25.82 -4.43
C ASP A 127 -44.35 25.01 -4.66
N GLY A 128 -44.30 24.38 -5.84
CA GLY A 128 -43.22 23.56 -6.32
C GLY A 128 -41.99 24.41 -6.61
N GLY A 129 -41.50 25.13 -5.60
CA GLY A 129 -40.10 25.49 -5.47
C GLY A 129 -39.33 24.17 -5.35
N GLY A 130 -39.11 23.52 -6.49
CA GLY A 130 -38.40 22.25 -6.57
C GLY A 130 -37.11 22.37 -5.78
N CYS A 131 -36.88 21.42 -4.87
CA CYS A 131 -35.64 21.42 -4.13
C CYS A 131 -34.48 21.33 -5.13
N GLN A 132 -33.61 22.34 -5.14
CA GLN A 132 -32.46 22.37 -6.04
C GLN A 132 -31.30 21.60 -5.38
N PRO A 133 -30.88 20.46 -5.94
CA PRO A 133 -29.81 19.66 -5.36
C PRO A 133 -28.52 20.48 -5.30
N ASN A 134 -27.84 20.43 -4.16
CA ASN A 134 -26.56 21.10 -3.93
C ASN A 134 -25.44 20.08 -3.70
N CYS A 135 -24.75 19.78 -4.80
CA CYS A 135 -23.55 18.97 -4.85
C CYS A 135 -22.27 19.79 -5.06
N ALA A 136 -22.34 21.12 -4.96
CA ALA A 136 -21.13 21.93 -5.02
C ALA A 136 -20.16 21.48 -3.92
N ASP A 137 -18.91 21.25 -4.32
CA ASP A 137 -17.79 20.84 -3.46
C ASP A 137 -17.93 19.48 -2.75
N LYS A 138 -18.94 18.67 -3.10
CA LYS A 138 -19.16 17.32 -2.56
C LYS A 138 -18.78 16.23 -3.56
N GLN A 139 -18.04 15.24 -3.08
CA GLN A 139 -17.75 13.97 -3.78
C GLN A 139 -18.77 12.88 -3.46
N CYS A 140 -19.36 12.94 -2.26
CA CYS A 140 -20.29 11.95 -1.73
C CYS A 140 -21.35 12.63 -0.82
N GLY A 141 -22.39 11.90 -0.42
CA GLY A 141 -23.33 12.32 0.63
C GLY A 141 -24.62 12.94 0.09
N GLY A 142 -25.46 13.52 0.96
CA GLY A 142 -26.78 14.04 0.55
C GLY A 142 -26.72 15.34 -0.26
N ASP A 143 -27.63 15.50 -1.23
CA ASP A 143 -27.76 16.72 -2.07
C ASP A 143 -28.62 17.83 -1.43
N GLY A 144 -29.17 17.59 -0.24
CA GLY A 144 -30.08 18.52 0.46
C GLY A 144 -31.54 18.43 0.02
N CYS A 145 -31.85 17.58 -0.95
CA CYS A 145 -33.16 17.40 -1.57
C CYS A 145 -33.68 15.95 -1.50
N GLY A 146 -33.01 15.10 -0.72
CA GLY A 146 -33.33 13.68 -0.58
C GLY A 146 -32.60 12.78 -1.58
N GLY A 147 -31.79 13.34 -2.48
CA GLY A 147 -30.86 12.61 -3.34
C GLY A 147 -29.43 12.58 -2.77
N THR A 148 -28.49 12.09 -3.57
CA THR A 148 -27.08 11.92 -3.20
C THR A 148 -26.14 12.51 -4.25
N CYS A 149 -25.08 13.16 -3.79
CA CYS A 149 -23.98 13.70 -4.57
C CYS A 149 -22.86 12.66 -4.69
N GLY A 150 -22.95 11.72 -5.64
CA GLY A 150 -21.90 10.72 -5.84
C GLY A 150 -21.84 9.62 -4.77
N GLN A 151 -20.87 8.70 -4.94
CA GLN A 151 -20.59 7.57 -4.06
C GLN A 151 -19.08 7.40 -3.93
N CYS A 152 -18.61 6.93 -2.78
CA CYS A 152 -17.20 6.62 -2.59
C CYS A 152 -16.89 5.22 -3.13
N GLY A 153 -15.73 5.08 -3.77
CA GLY A 153 -15.23 3.79 -4.23
C GLY A 153 -14.88 2.85 -3.08
N ALA A 154 -14.47 1.63 -3.43
CA ALA A 154 -14.13 0.60 -2.46
C ALA A 154 -13.08 1.08 -1.43
N GLY A 155 -13.26 0.68 -0.17
CA GLY A 155 -12.37 1.06 0.92
C GLY A 155 -12.48 2.52 1.38
N SER A 156 -13.49 3.27 0.93
CA SER A 156 -13.69 4.66 1.35
C SER A 156 -15.10 4.90 1.90
N SER A 157 -15.19 5.81 2.87
CA SER A 157 -16.45 6.23 3.48
C SER A 157 -16.70 7.72 3.25
N CYS A 158 -17.97 8.10 3.20
CA CYS A 158 -18.35 9.50 3.03
C CYS A 158 -18.31 10.26 4.36
N ALA A 159 -17.41 11.24 4.49
CA ALA A 159 -17.31 12.11 5.64
C ALA A 159 -17.24 13.58 5.20
N ALA A 160 -18.12 14.42 5.75
CA ALA A 160 -18.20 15.85 5.41
C ALA A 160 -18.29 16.16 3.90
N GLY A 161 -18.92 15.27 3.13
CA GLY A 161 -19.05 15.40 1.67
C GLY A 161 -17.79 15.01 0.88
N LYS A 162 -16.77 14.48 1.54
CA LYS A 162 -15.52 13.97 0.94
C LYS A 162 -15.44 12.45 1.11
N CYS A 163 -14.85 11.78 0.15
CA CYS A 163 -14.48 10.38 0.31
C CYS A 163 -13.16 10.30 1.08
N ILE A 164 -13.22 9.73 2.27
CA ILE A 164 -12.05 9.46 3.11
C ILE A 164 -11.75 7.97 3.08
N LEU A 165 -10.47 7.61 3.09
CA LEU A 165 -10.06 6.21 3.22
C LEU A 165 -10.59 5.66 4.55
N ASP A 166 -11.23 4.50 4.46
CA ASP A 166 -11.90 3.83 5.57
C ASP A 166 -11.50 2.35 5.65
N ILE A 167 -10.22 2.08 5.37
CA ILE A 167 -9.63 0.74 5.37
C ILE A 167 -8.91 0.43 6.69
N SER A 168 -8.75 -0.86 6.95
CA SER A 168 -7.82 -1.35 7.97
C SER A 168 -6.50 -1.74 7.32
N TYR A 169 -5.40 -1.58 8.05
CA TYR A 169 -4.06 -1.92 7.58
C TYR A 169 -3.32 -2.65 8.69
N CYS A 170 -2.39 -3.49 8.28
CA CYS A 170 -1.55 -4.19 9.23
C CYS A 170 -0.53 -3.20 9.81
N VAL A 171 -0.56 -3.08 11.13
CA VAL A 171 0.39 -2.30 11.91
C VAL A 171 1.13 -3.19 12.89
N GLN A 172 2.31 -2.77 13.27
CA GLN A 172 3.04 -3.42 14.34
C GLN A 172 2.22 -3.32 15.64
N GLU A 173 2.15 -4.43 16.37
CA GLU A 173 1.58 -4.46 17.71
C GLU A 173 2.44 -3.64 18.67
N CYS A 174 1.82 -3.00 19.67
CA CYS A 174 2.55 -2.19 20.64
C CYS A 174 1.92 -2.21 22.03
N ASP A 175 2.77 -2.11 23.06
CA ASP A 175 2.36 -1.70 24.40
C ASP A 175 2.60 -0.19 24.61
N SER A 176 3.53 0.38 23.85
CA SER A 176 3.94 1.77 23.92
C SER A 176 4.50 2.26 22.60
N ALA A 177 4.64 3.58 22.43
CA ALA A 177 5.24 4.18 21.24
C ALA A 177 6.68 3.71 20.95
N LYS A 178 7.38 3.16 21.96
CA LYS A 178 8.74 2.63 21.78
C LYS A 178 8.77 1.34 20.96
N ASP A 179 7.70 0.57 20.98
CA ASP A 179 7.62 -0.70 20.24
C ASP A 179 7.52 -0.45 18.73
N CYS A 180 6.96 0.70 18.37
CA CYS A 180 6.80 1.20 17.00
C CYS A 180 8.08 1.82 16.41
N ALA A 181 9.05 2.13 17.26
CA ALA A 181 10.23 2.89 16.87
C ALA A 181 11.24 1.98 16.16
N SER A 182 11.73 2.44 15.00
CA SER A 182 12.85 1.79 14.32
C SER A 182 14.17 2.22 14.93
N SER A 183 14.90 1.27 15.52
CA SER A 183 16.26 1.52 16.04
C SER A 183 17.29 1.88 14.95
N GLN A 184 16.96 1.64 13.68
CA GLN A 184 17.87 1.83 12.54
C GLN A 184 17.69 3.17 11.82
N SER A 185 16.67 3.96 12.17
CA SER A 185 16.35 5.21 11.47
C SER A 185 15.88 6.29 12.44
N PRO A 186 16.82 7.07 13.04
CA PRO A 186 16.52 7.99 14.14
C PRO A 186 15.78 9.28 13.73
N GLY A 187 15.39 9.44 12.46
CA GLY A 187 14.59 10.56 11.99
C GLY A 187 13.11 10.39 12.34
N PRO A 188 12.17 10.45 11.36
CA PRO A 188 10.73 10.33 11.61
C PRO A 188 10.28 9.00 12.20
N TYR A 189 11.18 8.07 12.51
CA TYR A 189 10.84 6.70 12.90
C TYR A 189 11.24 6.37 14.34
N ASP A 190 11.56 7.38 15.16
CA ASP A 190 11.75 7.19 16.60
C ASP A 190 10.42 7.18 17.38
N ALA A 191 10.48 6.83 18.67
CA ALA A 191 9.30 6.67 19.52
C ALA A 191 8.46 7.95 19.72
N SER A 192 9.01 9.13 19.43
CA SER A 192 8.25 10.38 19.55
C SER A 192 7.25 10.57 18.42
N HIS A 193 7.45 9.91 17.28
CA HIS A 193 6.62 10.00 16.09
C HIS A 193 5.50 8.95 16.05
N TYR A 194 5.29 8.23 17.15
CA TYR A 194 4.24 7.23 17.26
C TYR A 194 3.44 7.42 18.54
N LYS A 195 2.20 6.93 18.50
CA LYS A 195 1.44 6.58 19.69
C LYS A 195 0.95 5.15 19.53
N CYS A 196 0.83 4.47 20.67
CA CYS A 196 0.20 3.17 20.69
C CYS A 196 -1.30 3.33 20.99
N VAL A 197 -2.15 2.95 20.04
CA VAL A 197 -3.61 3.08 20.13
C VAL A 197 -4.23 1.74 19.76
N ASP A 198 -5.13 1.24 20.60
CA ASP A 198 -5.81 -0.03 20.38
C ASP A 198 -4.83 -1.19 20.07
N ASN A 199 -3.68 -1.22 20.75
CA ASN A 199 -2.59 -2.20 20.53
C ASN A 199 -1.93 -2.12 19.14
N GLY A 200 -2.07 -1.01 18.43
CA GLY A 200 -1.46 -0.79 17.12
C GLY A 200 -0.68 0.52 17.05
N CYS A 201 0.43 0.49 16.31
CA CYS A 201 1.26 1.66 16.07
C CYS A 201 0.57 2.67 15.15
N GLU A 202 0.22 3.84 15.69
CA GLU A 202 -0.28 4.96 14.92
C GLU A 202 0.84 5.98 14.73
N TYR A 203 1.22 6.21 13.48
CA TYR A 203 2.20 7.21 13.11
C TYR A 203 1.62 8.62 13.34
N LEU A 204 2.41 9.51 13.92
CA LEU A 204 2.00 10.90 14.20
C LEU A 204 2.48 11.87 13.12
N GLY A 205 3.30 11.40 12.19
CA GLY A 205 3.96 12.27 11.23
C GLY A 205 5.26 12.87 11.77
N CYS A 206 5.92 13.65 10.93
CA CYS A 206 7.14 14.37 11.29
C CYS A 206 6.86 15.50 12.29
N GLN A 207 7.89 15.90 13.04
CA GLN A 207 7.78 16.97 14.04
C GLN A 207 8.58 18.22 13.67
N SER A 208 9.55 18.10 12.77
CA SER A 208 10.38 19.24 12.34
C SER A 208 10.91 19.12 10.93
N HIS A 209 11.22 20.26 10.30
CA HIS A 209 11.92 20.26 9.01
C HIS A 209 13.35 19.70 9.10
N LEU A 210 14.01 19.81 10.27
CA LEU A 210 15.36 19.28 10.47
C LEU A 210 15.38 17.77 10.31
N GLU A 211 14.47 17.09 11.00
CA GLU A 211 14.26 15.65 10.92
C GLU A 211 13.96 15.18 9.48
N CYS A 212 13.13 15.93 8.74
CA CYS A 212 12.91 15.64 7.32
C CYS A 212 14.17 15.85 6.48
N THR A 213 14.95 16.89 6.73
CA THR A 213 16.22 17.14 6.03
C THR A 213 17.22 16.01 6.32
N GLU A 214 17.26 15.49 7.54
CA GLU A 214 18.07 14.33 7.90
C GLU A 214 17.61 13.05 7.20
N LEU A 215 16.28 12.83 7.10
CA LEU A 215 15.71 11.70 6.36
C LEU A 215 16.16 11.69 4.89
N TYR A 216 16.13 12.86 4.23
CA TYR A 216 16.54 12.99 2.83
C TYR A 216 18.04 13.24 2.65
N ALA A 217 18.88 12.74 3.56
CA ALA A 217 20.34 12.80 3.48
C ALA A 217 20.90 14.22 3.25
N GLY A 218 20.24 15.23 3.83
CA GLY A 218 20.62 16.63 3.74
C GLY A 218 20.00 17.42 2.57
N LEU A 219 19.17 16.79 1.74
CA LEU A 219 18.38 17.51 0.75
C LEU A 219 17.33 18.40 1.46
N PRO A 220 17.02 19.60 0.92
CA PRO A 220 15.99 20.45 1.48
C PRO A 220 14.64 19.71 1.56
N ALA A 221 14.13 19.54 2.76
CA ALA A 221 12.86 18.87 3.00
C ALA A 221 12.09 19.55 4.13
N LEU A 222 10.77 19.56 4.00
CA LEU A 222 9.85 20.23 4.90
C LEU A 222 8.87 19.21 5.45
N CYS A 223 8.73 19.22 6.77
CA CYS A 223 7.58 18.67 7.46
C CYS A 223 6.30 19.49 7.21
N ASP A 224 5.27 18.90 6.60
CA ASP A 224 4.04 19.60 6.20
C ASP A 224 2.77 18.76 6.43
N ASP A 225 1.72 19.38 6.97
CA ASP A 225 0.48 18.74 7.43
C ASP A 225 -0.63 18.65 6.38
N THR A 226 -0.43 19.23 5.19
CA THR A 226 -1.53 19.56 4.30
C THR A 226 -1.94 18.43 3.35
N ALA A 227 -1.25 17.28 3.36
CA ALA A 227 -1.55 16.19 2.43
C ALA A 227 -2.75 15.33 2.86
N ILE A 228 -2.80 14.90 4.12
CA ILE A 228 -3.79 13.92 4.61
C ILE A 228 -4.22 14.14 6.08
N GLY A 229 -3.99 15.33 6.65
CA GLY A 229 -4.23 15.58 8.08
C GLY A 229 -3.16 14.97 8.99
N MET A 230 -2.01 14.62 8.43
CA MET A 230 -0.83 14.12 9.13
C MET A 230 0.41 14.80 8.55
N PRO A 231 1.33 15.32 9.38
CA PRO A 231 2.55 15.93 8.91
C PRO A 231 3.48 14.89 8.27
N LEU A 232 3.82 15.06 6.99
CA LEU A 232 4.74 14.17 6.27
C LEU A 232 5.96 14.94 5.78
N CYS A 233 7.09 14.23 5.68
CA CYS A 233 8.30 14.79 5.11
C CYS A 233 8.22 14.80 3.59
N ALA A 234 8.18 15.99 3.00
CA ALA A 234 8.22 16.20 1.55
C ALA A 234 9.46 17.00 1.16
N LEU A 235 9.98 16.77 -0.04
CA LEU A 235 11.08 17.58 -0.59
C LEU A 235 10.62 19.04 -0.74
N ALA A 236 11.54 19.96 -0.47
CA ALA A 236 11.34 21.36 -0.77
C ALA A 236 11.64 21.63 -2.25
N CYS A 237 10.96 22.61 -2.84
CA CYS A 237 11.09 22.93 -4.25
C CYS A 237 10.96 24.42 -4.51
N THR A 238 11.38 24.81 -5.72
CA THR A 238 11.06 26.07 -6.36
C THR A 238 10.25 25.86 -7.64
N THR A 239 10.43 24.70 -8.27
CA THR A 239 9.71 24.25 -9.46
C THR A 239 9.43 22.75 -9.35
N PRO A 240 8.46 22.21 -10.10
CA PRO A 240 8.22 20.76 -10.16
C PRO A 240 9.46 19.92 -10.51
N ALA A 241 10.41 20.48 -11.24
CA ALA A 241 11.65 19.77 -11.61
C ALA A 241 12.56 19.47 -10.41
N ASP A 242 12.37 20.15 -9.28
CA ASP A 242 13.11 19.87 -8.04
C ASP A 242 12.57 18.62 -7.32
N CYS A 243 11.40 18.13 -7.72
CA CYS A 243 10.67 17.03 -7.08
C CYS A 243 10.94 15.65 -7.67
N VAL A 244 11.71 15.60 -8.77
CA VAL A 244 12.03 14.37 -9.49
C VAL A 244 13.49 14.02 -9.28
N PHE A 245 13.77 12.74 -9.09
CA PHE A 245 15.13 12.22 -8.99
C PHE A 245 15.67 11.83 -10.37
N ALA A 246 16.99 11.77 -10.47
CA ALA A 246 17.64 11.42 -11.72
C ALA A 246 17.35 9.95 -12.09
N GLY A 247 16.68 9.76 -13.22
CA GLY A 247 16.26 8.44 -13.70
C GLY A 247 14.78 8.16 -13.51
N ASP A 248 14.05 9.06 -12.85
CA ASP A 248 12.60 8.95 -12.73
C ASP A 248 11.93 9.21 -14.09
N GLY A 249 10.82 8.50 -14.31
CA GLY A 249 10.04 8.52 -15.54
C GLY A 249 8.68 7.84 -15.30
N GLY A 250 7.76 8.02 -16.24
CA GLY A 250 6.39 7.54 -16.06
C GLY A 250 5.67 8.39 -15.04
N ALA A 251 4.97 7.77 -14.08
CA ALA A 251 4.15 8.45 -13.09
C ALA A 251 4.94 9.19 -11.99
N TYR A 252 6.25 9.38 -12.16
CA TYR A 252 7.14 10.07 -11.22
C TYR A 252 8.02 11.11 -11.93
N ASP A 253 7.56 11.64 -13.06
CA ASP A 253 8.27 12.68 -13.78
C ASP A 253 7.71 14.08 -13.48
N VAL A 254 8.26 15.10 -14.14
CA VAL A 254 8.08 16.51 -13.78
C VAL A 254 6.60 16.95 -13.82
N ASP A 255 5.78 16.33 -14.66
CA ASP A 255 4.38 16.71 -14.77
C ASP A 255 3.51 16.12 -13.66
N ASN A 256 3.95 15.04 -13.00
CA ASN A 256 3.26 14.41 -11.87
C ASN A 256 3.49 15.13 -10.54
N TYR A 257 4.23 16.24 -10.54
CA TYR A 257 4.45 17.07 -9.35
C TYR A 257 4.01 18.52 -9.55
N SER A 258 3.50 19.12 -8.48
CA SER A 258 3.41 20.57 -8.32
C SER A 258 4.39 21.03 -7.24
N CYS A 259 4.84 22.28 -7.37
CA CYS A 259 5.61 22.94 -6.33
C CYS A 259 4.74 23.99 -5.64
N ASP A 260 4.09 23.58 -4.56
CA ASP A 260 3.07 24.39 -3.89
C ASP A 260 3.60 24.82 -2.51
N ALA A 261 3.68 26.15 -2.32
CA ALA A 261 4.27 26.75 -1.12
C ALA A 261 5.70 26.27 -0.82
N GLY A 262 6.46 25.93 -1.86
CA GLY A 262 7.83 25.44 -1.75
C GLY A 262 7.95 23.97 -1.35
N ILE A 263 6.85 23.21 -1.44
CA ILE A 263 6.77 21.78 -1.13
C ILE A 263 6.40 21.01 -2.39
N CYS A 264 7.13 19.92 -2.65
CA CYS A 264 6.80 18.96 -3.70
C CYS A 264 5.52 18.22 -3.35
N ARG A 265 4.49 18.41 -4.18
CA ARG A 265 3.23 17.65 -4.07
C ARG A 265 3.09 16.75 -5.26
N TYR A 266 2.86 15.49 -4.99
CA TYR A 266 2.46 14.56 -6.01
C TYR A 266 1.01 14.88 -6.44
N VAL A 267 0.82 15.18 -7.71
CA VAL A 267 -0.51 15.48 -8.28
C VAL A 267 -1.14 14.27 -8.97
N GLY A 268 -0.40 13.17 -9.06
CA GLY A 268 -0.90 11.90 -9.58
C GLY A 268 -0.37 11.56 -10.97
N CYS A 269 -0.65 10.33 -11.39
CA CYS A 269 -0.49 9.92 -12.78
C CYS A 269 -1.49 10.65 -13.69
N HIS A 270 -1.17 10.80 -14.97
CA HIS A 270 -2.05 11.38 -15.97
C HIS A 270 -2.53 10.36 -17.00
N THR A 271 -1.77 9.29 -17.21
CA THR A 271 -2.07 8.29 -18.23
C THR A 271 -1.71 6.87 -17.78
N ASP A 272 -2.40 5.87 -18.32
CA ASP A 272 -2.03 4.47 -18.10
C ASP A 272 -0.59 4.18 -18.58
N LYS A 273 -0.12 4.89 -19.60
CA LYS A 273 1.25 4.77 -20.09
C LYS A 273 2.29 5.18 -19.06
N GLU A 274 2.02 6.18 -18.24
CA GLU A 274 2.89 6.55 -17.12
C GLU A 274 2.97 5.40 -16.11
N CYS A 275 1.84 4.81 -15.78
CA CYS A 275 1.77 3.68 -14.85
C CYS A 275 2.47 2.43 -15.38
N LEU A 276 2.30 2.09 -16.65
CA LEU A 276 3.03 0.99 -17.30
C LEU A 276 4.55 1.23 -17.32
N SER A 277 4.98 2.49 -17.37
CA SER A 277 6.41 2.83 -17.31
C SER A 277 6.97 2.74 -15.88
N SER A 278 6.12 2.95 -14.87
CA SER A 278 6.50 2.89 -13.46
C SER A 278 6.33 1.50 -12.83
N LEU A 279 5.47 0.65 -13.39
CA LEU A 279 5.16 -0.70 -12.91
C LEU A 279 5.31 -1.72 -14.06
N PRO A 280 6.55 -2.00 -14.52
CA PRO A 280 6.80 -2.71 -15.78
C PRO A 280 6.40 -4.19 -15.79
N ASP A 281 6.22 -4.82 -14.61
CA ASP A 281 5.90 -6.25 -14.47
C ASP A 281 4.39 -6.52 -14.26
N THR A 282 3.57 -5.48 -14.33
CA THR A 282 2.11 -5.56 -14.11
C THR A 282 1.38 -4.78 -15.19
N GLU A 283 0.26 -5.31 -15.69
CA GLU A 283 -0.72 -4.46 -16.35
C GLU A 283 -1.14 -3.39 -15.33
N ALA A 284 -0.95 -2.11 -15.66
CA ALA A 284 -1.09 -1.02 -14.71
C ALA A 284 -1.80 0.17 -15.38
N GLY A 285 -2.88 0.62 -14.75
CA GLY A 285 -3.67 1.76 -15.19
C GLY A 285 -3.60 2.92 -14.20
N CYS A 286 -3.87 4.12 -14.70
CA CYS A 286 -3.97 5.32 -13.89
C CYS A 286 -5.42 5.51 -13.43
N ASP A 287 -5.66 5.44 -12.12
CA ASP A 287 -7.00 5.67 -11.58
C ASP A 287 -7.33 7.17 -11.52
N LEU A 288 -7.80 7.68 -12.66
CA LEU A 288 -8.21 9.08 -12.82
C LEU A 288 -9.50 9.45 -12.04
N SER A 289 -10.14 8.48 -11.36
CA SER A 289 -11.32 8.76 -10.54
C SER A 289 -10.97 9.33 -9.16
N LEU A 290 -9.72 9.18 -8.73
CA LEU A 290 -9.23 9.68 -7.46
C LEU A 290 -8.90 11.18 -7.51
N GLN A 291 -8.97 11.83 -6.34
CA GLN A 291 -8.56 13.23 -6.21
C GLN A 291 -7.08 13.45 -6.53
N ILE A 292 -6.25 12.44 -6.24
CA ILE A 292 -4.87 12.34 -6.68
C ILE A 292 -4.81 11.00 -7.42
N PRO A 293 -4.76 10.98 -8.76
CA PRO A 293 -4.71 9.74 -9.51
C PRO A 293 -3.49 8.89 -9.15
N LEU A 294 -3.72 7.59 -8.96
CA LEU A 294 -2.67 6.65 -8.58
C LEU A 294 -2.59 5.51 -9.58
N CYS A 295 -1.37 5.03 -9.80
CA CYS A 295 -1.15 3.82 -10.56
C CYS A 295 -1.62 2.60 -9.76
N LYS A 296 -2.49 1.80 -10.38
CA LYS A 296 -3.03 0.56 -9.82
C LYS A 296 -2.83 -0.57 -10.82
N SER A 297 -2.63 -1.78 -10.31
CA SER A 297 -2.65 -2.97 -11.16
C SER A 297 -4.03 -3.14 -11.80
N GLU A 298 -4.06 -3.53 -13.06
CA GLU A 298 -5.28 -3.90 -13.76
C GLU A 298 -5.80 -5.25 -13.27
N CYS A 299 -7.11 -5.46 -13.40
CA CYS A 299 -7.76 -6.70 -12.98
C CYS A 299 -9.04 -6.97 -13.78
N GLN A 300 -9.41 -8.24 -13.82
CA GLN A 300 -10.75 -8.69 -14.22
C GLN A 300 -11.56 -9.16 -13.00
N THR A 301 -10.86 -9.67 -12.00
CA THR A 301 -11.41 -10.19 -10.75
C THR A 301 -10.50 -9.82 -9.58
N ASN A 302 -11.00 -9.89 -8.34
CA ASN A 302 -10.20 -9.62 -7.16
C ASN A 302 -8.97 -10.55 -7.03
N LYS A 303 -9.01 -11.73 -7.66
CA LYS A 303 -7.91 -12.68 -7.65
C LYS A 303 -6.68 -12.17 -8.43
N ASP A 304 -6.89 -11.32 -9.43
CA ASP A 304 -5.79 -10.76 -10.22
C ASP A 304 -4.95 -9.77 -9.39
N CYS A 305 -5.53 -9.24 -8.31
CA CYS A 305 -4.89 -8.34 -7.36
C CYS A 305 -4.13 -9.06 -6.23
N ALA A 306 -4.38 -10.37 -6.08
CA ALA A 306 -3.90 -11.14 -4.95
C ALA A 306 -2.38 -11.37 -5.03
N GLN A 307 -1.72 -11.21 -3.90
CA GLN A 307 -0.32 -11.57 -3.67
C GLN A 307 -0.25 -12.82 -2.79
N THR A 308 0.97 -13.28 -2.50
CA THR A 308 1.21 -14.53 -1.76
C THR A 308 0.83 -14.45 -0.27
N HIS A 309 0.80 -13.25 0.31
CA HIS A 309 0.56 -13.05 1.73
C HIS A 309 -0.94 -12.90 2.04
N SER A 310 -1.39 -13.41 3.18
CA SER A 310 -2.80 -13.36 3.63
C SER A 310 -3.35 -11.93 3.71
N ALA A 311 -2.61 -10.96 4.24
CA ALA A 311 -2.99 -9.54 4.22
C ALA A 311 -3.15 -8.89 2.82
N TYR A 312 -2.78 -9.60 1.76
CA TYR A 312 -2.83 -9.13 0.38
C TYR A 312 -3.43 -10.19 -0.54
N ASP A 313 -4.29 -11.06 -0.04
CA ASP A 313 -4.94 -12.07 -0.88
C ASP A 313 -6.20 -11.51 -1.57
N ALA A 314 -6.92 -12.35 -2.32
CA ALA A 314 -8.04 -11.91 -3.15
C ALA A 314 -9.19 -11.26 -2.36
N ASP A 315 -9.37 -11.56 -1.07
CA ASP A 315 -10.44 -10.96 -0.27
C ASP A 315 -10.10 -9.57 0.26
N ASN A 316 -8.82 -9.16 0.24
CA ASN A 316 -8.37 -7.83 0.63
C ASN A 316 -8.42 -6.81 -0.52
N TYR A 317 -8.88 -7.23 -1.70
CA TYR A 317 -9.02 -6.35 -2.85
C TYR A 317 -10.42 -6.39 -3.43
N VAL A 318 -10.81 -5.27 -4.04
CA VAL A 318 -11.94 -5.19 -4.95
C VAL A 318 -11.40 -4.79 -6.32
N CYS A 319 -11.74 -5.57 -7.33
CA CYS A 319 -11.53 -5.17 -8.72
C CYS A 319 -12.68 -4.24 -9.12
N GLU A 320 -12.40 -2.94 -9.14
CA GLU A 320 -13.37 -1.90 -9.45
C GLU A 320 -12.90 -1.13 -10.68
N ASN A 321 -13.76 -1.03 -11.70
CA ASN A 321 -13.44 -0.37 -12.98
C ASN A 321 -12.17 -0.92 -13.67
N GLY A 322 -11.88 -2.22 -13.47
CA GLY A 322 -10.70 -2.88 -14.04
C GLY A 322 -9.40 -2.57 -13.30
N LEU A 323 -9.45 -1.94 -12.12
CA LEU A 323 -8.29 -1.61 -11.31
C LEU A 323 -8.39 -2.20 -9.89
N CYS A 324 -7.26 -2.69 -9.38
CA CYS A 324 -7.13 -3.27 -8.05
C CYS A 324 -7.21 -2.19 -6.96
N THR A 325 -8.27 -2.23 -6.16
CA THR A 325 -8.40 -1.36 -4.98
C THR A 325 -8.27 -2.19 -3.72
N TYR A 326 -7.22 -1.93 -2.93
CA TYR A 326 -7.01 -2.55 -1.63
C TYR A 326 -8.07 -2.04 -0.65
N ILE A 327 -8.79 -2.96 -0.01
CA ILE A 327 -9.83 -2.64 0.98
C ILE A 327 -9.39 -2.90 2.42
N GLY A 328 -8.15 -3.34 2.62
CA GLY A 328 -7.58 -3.55 3.94
C GLY A 328 -7.54 -4.99 4.39
N CYS A 329 -6.86 -5.21 5.52
CA CYS A 329 -6.95 -6.45 6.28
C CYS A 329 -8.33 -6.57 6.95
N HIS A 330 -8.79 -7.79 7.21
CA HIS A 330 -10.04 -8.06 7.92
C HIS A 330 -9.82 -8.60 9.33
N THR A 331 -8.70 -9.27 9.57
CA THR A 331 -8.38 -9.92 10.85
C THR A 331 -6.91 -9.73 11.24
N ASP A 332 -6.61 -9.85 12.54
CA ASP A 332 -5.22 -9.82 13.02
C ASP A 332 -4.40 -10.99 12.43
N ASP A 333 -5.02 -12.16 12.25
CA ASP A 333 -4.42 -13.36 11.64
C ASP A 333 -3.92 -13.10 10.22
N GLU A 334 -4.55 -12.20 9.44
CA GLU A 334 -4.07 -11.85 8.11
C GLU A 334 -2.73 -11.13 8.13
N CYS A 335 -2.45 -10.41 9.22
CA CYS A 335 -1.24 -9.62 9.38
C CYS A 335 -0.05 -10.45 9.89
N ASP A 336 -0.28 -11.70 10.31
CA ASP A 336 0.77 -12.60 10.75
C ASP A 336 1.81 -12.84 9.66
N GLY A 337 3.09 -12.71 10.00
CA GLY A 337 4.19 -12.99 9.08
C GLY A 337 4.64 -11.84 8.18
N LEU A 338 4.04 -10.65 8.30
CA LEU A 338 4.46 -9.46 7.54
C LEU A 338 5.84 -8.92 7.92
N GLY A 339 6.37 -9.27 9.09
CA GLY A 339 7.65 -8.77 9.54
C GLY A 339 8.13 -9.39 10.85
N ALA A 340 9.15 -8.78 11.44
CA ALA A 340 9.62 -9.17 12.77
C ALA A 340 8.66 -8.63 13.84
N GLY A 341 8.24 -9.52 14.75
CA GLY A 341 7.29 -9.18 15.81
C GLY A 341 5.84 -9.37 15.39
N PRO A 342 4.90 -9.20 16.33
CA PRO A 342 3.49 -9.37 16.05
C PRO A 342 2.89 -8.14 15.33
N TRP A 343 1.88 -8.41 14.52
CA TRP A 343 1.18 -7.44 13.70
C TRP A 343 -0.32 -7.59 13.92
N VAL A 344 -1.03 -6.47 13.86
CA VAL A 344 -2.46 -6.41 14.11
C VAL A 344 -3.16 -5.59 13.04
N CYS A 345 -4.41 -5.94 12.74
CA CYS A 345 -5.23 -5.28 11.76
C CYS A 345 -5.99 -4.12 12.42
N ARG A 346 -5.64 -2.88 12.07
CA ARG A 346 -6.25 -1.69 12.69
C ARG A 346 -6.75 -0.71 11.64
N LYS A 347 -7.89 -0.10 11.97
CA LYS A 347 -8.53 0.90 11.13
C LYS A 347 -7.73 2.20 11.13
N TRP A 348 -7.48 2.76 9.95
CA TRP A 348 -6.84 4.08 9.86
C TRP A 348 -7.79 5.14 10.39
N LYS A 349 -7.33 5.88 11.39
CA LYS A 349 -8.02 7.06 11.90
C LYS A 349 -7.19 8.25 11.44
N VAL A 350 -7.73 9.05 10.51
CA VAL A 350 -7.13 10.34 10.18
C VAL A 350 -7.07 11.15 11.48
N PRO A 351 -5.88 11.60 11.93
CA PRO A 351 -5.77 12.38 13.15
C PRO A 351 -6.65 13.63 13.07
N GLY A 352 -7.55 13.83 14.03
CA GLY A 352 -8.37 15.06 14.14
C GLY A 352 -9.81 14.99 13.61
N ASN A 353 -10.29 13.82 13.16
CA ASN A 353 -11.72 13.55 12.94
C ASN A 353 -12.35 12.76 14.09
#